data_AF-A0A077D3N5-F1
#
_entry.id   AF-A0A077D3N5-F1
#
_cell.length_a   1.000
_cell.length_b   1.000
_cell.length_c   1.000
_cell.angle_alpha   90.00
_cell.angle_beta   90.00
_cell.angle_gamma   90.00
#
_symmetry.space_group_name_H-M   'P 1'
#
loop_
_entity.id
_entity.type
_entity.pdbx_description
1 polymer ?
#
loop_
_entity_poly.entity_id
_entity_poly.type
_entity_poly.pdbx_seq_one_letter_code
_entity_poly.pdbx_strand_id
1 'polypeptide(L)'
;MPSATDPAFSRDNPRVEMPMLVDGDLRIWDSTIILEYIEDKWPEPALLPPAKADPAGRARARMIEDVCDTHYEAVNWGLGEVNTFGRAEGAAAEKLTAQAKHQIKQVQTWLGEQLGASEWFGGDRFGWADLTVAVLVNRSASYGIRPEEGSALETWFARVGDVPAVKETLQECNDALKAAGPAFKDILRQGLMRRQYRDHRLEWMVKSGGIDIVLDGIQKKNIRFPWPDPLE
;
A
#
# COMPACT_ATOMS: atom_id res chain seq x y z
N MET A 1 2.63 14.40 -7.49
CA MET A 1 3.78 13.52 -7.72
C MET A 1 4.44 13.92 -9.03
N PRO A 2 5.78 14.01 -9.10
CA PRO A 2 6.52 14.39 -10.31
C PRO A 2 6.17 13.52 -11.54
N SER A 3 5.72 12.29 -11.33
CA SER A 3 5.31 11.37 -12.40
C SER A 3 4.07 11.82 -13.18
N ALA A 4 3.12 12.50 -12.56
CA ALA A 4 1.92 13.00 -13.25
C ALA A 4 2.20 14.19 -14.17
N THR A 5 3.36 14.83 -14.02
CA THR A 5 3.83 15.93 -14.87
C THR A 5 4.82 15.46 -15.94
N ASP A 6 5.21 14.18 -15.92
CA ASP A 6 6.01 13.57 -16.98
C ASP A 6 5.07 13.05 -18.09
N PRO A 7 5.10 13.65 -19.29
CA PRO A 7 4.25 13.22 -20.40
C PRO A 7 4.55 11.79 -20.87
N ALA A 8 5.79 11.31 -20.74
CA ALA A 8 6.16 9.95 -21.12
C ALA A 8 5.53 8.93 -20.17
N PHE A 9 5.57 9.22 -18.86
CA PHE A 9 4.95 8.37 -17.85
C PHE A 9 3.43 8.28 -18.01
N SER A 10 2.77 9.42 -18.24
CA SER A 10 1.30 9.47 -18.38
C SER A 10 0.79 8.78 -19.65
N ARG A 11 1.60 8.80 -20.72
CA ARG A 11 1.31 8.08 -21.97
C ARG A 11 1.41 6.56 -21.77
N ASP A 12 2.42 6.10 -21.05
CA ASP A 12 2.70 4.67 -20.89
C ASP A 12 1.85 4.04 -19.75
N ASN A 13 1.35 4.85 -18.80
CA ASN A 13 0.41 4.45 -17.76
C ASN A 13 -0.75 5.46 -17.62
N PRO A 14 -1.93 5.17 -18.20
CA PRO A 14 -3.08 6.08 -18.14
C PRO A 14 -3.68 6.21 -16.72
N ARG A 15 -3.41 5.28 -15.79
CA ARG A 15 -3.79 5.46 -14.37
C ARG A 15 -2.91 6.49 -13.66
N VAL A 16 -1.71 6.74 -14.20
CA VAL A 16 -0.70 7.64 -13.61
C VAL A 16 -0.38 7.22 -12.17
N GLU A 17 -0.24 5.92 -11.97
CA GLU A 17 0.01 5.26 -10.68
C GLU A 17 1.41 4.62 -10.67
N MET A 18 2.05 4.62 -9.51
CA MET A 18 3.27 3.84 -9.31
C MET A 18 2.92 2.53 -8.61
N PRO A 19 3.66 1.44 -8.86
CA PRO A 19 4.85 1.34 -9.73
C PRO A 19 4.54 1.12 -11.22
N MET A 20 5.55 1.33 -12.07
CA MET A 20 5.59 0.92 -13.48
C MET A 20 6.96 0.27 -13.76
N LEU A 21 6.95 -0.92 -14.37
CA LEU A 21 8.14 -1.63 -14.84
C LEU A 21 8.35 -1.35 -16.34
N VAL A 22 9.60 -1.06 -16.69
CA VAL A 22 10.08 -0.83 -18.06
C VAL A 22 11.06 -1.94 -18.41
N ASP A 23 10.73 -2.74 -19.42
CA ASP A 23 11.54 -3.87 -19.86
C ASP A 23 11.64 -3.89 -21.40
N GLY A 24 12.72 -3.32 -21.92
CA GLY A 24 12.81 -2.97 -23.34
C GLY A 24 11.66 -2.04 -23.75
N ASP A 25 10.86 -2.49 -24.72
CA ASP A 25 9.67 -1.77 -25.21
C ASP A 25 8.41 -2.05 -24.37
N LEU A 26 8.44 -3.02 -23.47
CA LEU A 26 7.29 -3.38 -22.63
C LEU A 26 7.12 -2.37 -21.49
N ARG A 27 5.87 -1.98 -21.23
CA ARG A 27 5.46 -1.10 -20.13
C ARG A 27 4.38 -1.81 -19.34
N ILE A 28 4.69 -2.17 -18.08
CA ILE A 28 3.78 -2.87 -17.18
C ILE A 28 3.51 -1.99 -15.99
N TRP A 29 2.25 -1.81 -15.64
CA TRP A 29 1.80 -1.11 -14.45
C TRP A 29 0.95 -2.06 -13.60
N ASP A 30 0.66 -1.65 -12.36
CA ASP A 30 0.05 -2.47 -11.30
C ASP A 30 1.04 -3.45 -10.66
N SER A 31 1.16 -3.40 -9.33
CA SER A 31 2.15 -4.18 -8.58
C SER A 31 1.94 -5.69 -8.77
N THR A 32 0.70 -6.16 -8.73
CA THR A 32 0.39 -7.59 -8.89
C THR A 32 0.78 -8.08 -10.28
N ILE A 33 0.49 -7.31 -11.32
CA ILE A 33 0.84 -7.67 -12.71
C ILE A 33 2.35 -7.65 -12.91
N ILE A 34 3.05 -6.68 -12.30
CA ILE A 34 4.51 -6.63 -12.31
C ILE A 34 5.10 -7.86 -11.60
N LEU A 35 4.56 -8.26 -10.45
CA LEU A 35 5.02 -9.45 -9.73
C LEU A 35 4.77 -10.74 -10.52
N GLU A 36 3.62 -10.90 -11.17
CA GLU A 36 3.35 -12.07 -12.03
C GLU A 36 4.35 -12.11 -13.20
N TYR A 37 4.62 -10.96 -13.83
CA TYR A 37 5.61 -10.88 -14.91
C TYR A 37 7.03 -11.24 -14.44
N ILE A 38 7.42 -10.78 -13.24
CA ILE A 38 8.72 -11.11 -12.66
C ILE A 38 8.82 -12.61 -12.37
N GLU A 39 7.78 -13.23 -11.78
CA GLU A 39 7.74 -14.66 -11.50
C GLU A 39 7.82 -15.50 -12.79
N ASP A 40 7.22 -15.03 -13.90
CA ASP A 40 7.28 -15.72 -15.20
C ASP A 40 8.63 -15.52 -15.92
N LYS A 41 9.19 -14.30 -15.89
CA LYS A 41 10.42 -13.96 -16.62
C LYS A 41 11.69 -14.36 -15.89
N TRP A 42 11.70 -14.24 -14.57
CA TRP A 42 12.80 -14.57 -13.68
C TRP A 42 12.32 -15.52 -12.57
N PRO A 43 12.06 -16.80 -12.90
CA PRO A 43 11.46 -17.76 -11.97
C PRO A 43 12.38 -18.20 -10.83
N GLU A 44 13.65 -17.77 -10.83
CA GLU A 44 14.61 -18.08 -9.78
C GLU A 44 15.27 -16.80 -9.23
N PRO A 45 15.19 -16.55 -7.90
CA PRO A 45 14.45 -17.34 -6.90
C PRO A 45 12.93 -17.14 -7.02
N ALA A 46 12.15 -18.22 -6.86
CA ALA A 46 10.69 -18.17 -6.92
C ALA A 46 10.10 -17.48 -5.68
N LEU A 47 9.15 -16.56 -5.88
CA LEU A 47 8.43 -15.87 -4.81
C LEU A 47 7.15 -16.60 -4.40
N LEU A 48 6.66 -17.50 -5.24
CA LEU A 48 5.48 -18.33 -4.96
C LEU A 48 5.85 -19.81 -4.87
N PRO A 49 5.04 -20.62 -4.16
CA PRO A 49 5.19 -22.07 -4.18
C PRO A 49 5.09 -22.65 -5.61
N PRO A 50 5.70 -23.83 -5.88
CA PRO A 50 5.66 -24.45 -7.19
C PRO A 50 4.22 -24.77 -7.61
N ALA A 51 3.79 -24.24 -8.77
CA ALA A 51 2.37 -24.23 -9.15
C ALA A 51 1.67 -25.60 -9.17
N LYS A 52 2.38 -26.66 -9.57
CA LYS A 52 1.82 -28.02 -9.59
C LYS A 52 1.87 -28.71 -8.23
N ALA A 53 2.84 -28.37 -7.39
CA ALA A 53 3.04 -29.02 -6.09
C ALA A 53 2.17 -28.39 -5.00
N ASP A 54 1.97 -27.07 -5.06
CA ASP A 54 1.21 -26.33 -4.06
C ASP A 54 0.37 -25.18 -4.66
N PRO A 55 -0.70 -25.51 -5.41
CA PRO A 55 -1.64 -24.49 -5.91
C PRO A 55 -2.38 -23.77 -4.79
N ALA A 56 -2.57 -24.41 -3.62
CA ALA A 56 -3.27 -23.83 -2.48
C ALA A 56 -2.45 -22.73 -1.80
N GLY A 57 -1.14 -22.92 -1.63
CA GLY A 57 -0.22 -21.91 -1.13
C GLY A 57 -0.17 -20.68 -2.05
N ARG A 58 -0.17 -20.88 -3.37
CA ARG A 58 -0.27 -19.77 -4.33
C ARG A 58 -1.58 -18.99 -4.20
N ALA A 59 -2.70 -19.69 -4.09
CA ALA A 59 -4.00 -19.05 -3.89
C ALA A 59 -4.04 -18.26 -2.57
N ARG A 60 -3.45 -18.80 -1.49
CA ARG A 60 -3.35 -18.11 -0.20
C ARG A 60 -2.49 -16.85 -0.30
N ALA A 61 -1.33 -16.93 -0.97
CA ALA A 61 -0.45 -15.77 -1.15
C ALA A 61 -1.16 -14.62 -1.89
N ARG A 62 -1.85 -14.94 -2.98
CA ARG A 62 -2.64 -13.95 -3.75
C ARG A 62 -3.84 -13.41 -2.99
N MET A 63 -4.50 -14.23 -2.17
CA MET A 63 -5.58 -13.77 -1.29
C MET A 63 -5.06 -12.79 -0.23
N ILE A 64 -3.88 -13.05 0.33
CA ILE A 64 -3.22 -12.13 1.28
C ILE A 64 -2.87 -10.81 0.59
N GLU A 65 -2.31 -10.88 -0.63
CA GLU A 65 -2.03 -9.69 -1.42
C GLU A 65 -3.31 -8.89 -1.70
N ASP A 66 -4.36 -9.54 -2.17
CA ASP A 66 -5.64 -8.88 -2.46
C ASP A 66 -6.20 -8.16 -1.24
N VAL A 67 -6.22 -8.80 -0.06
CA VAL A 67 -6.65 -8.13 1.19
C VAL A 67 -5.76 -6.93 1.53
N CYS A 68 -4.46 -7.03 1.28
CA CYS A 68 -3.54 -5.92 1.50
C CYS A 68 -3.78 -4.75 0.54
N ASP A 69 -3.90 -5.02 -0.76
CA ASP A 69 -4.02 -4.00 -1.81
C ASP A 69 -5.38 -3.32 -1.86
N THR A 70 -6.40 -4.03 -1.35
CA THR A 70 -7.78 -3.54 -1.30
C THR A 70 -8.08 -2.88 0.05
N HIS A 71 -8.12 -3.65 1.13
CA HIS A 71 -8.61 -3.21 2.42
C HIS A 71 -7.52 -2.56 3.26
N TYR A 72 -6.37 -3.22 3.41
CA TYR A 72 -5.33 -2.72 4.32
C TYR A 72 -4.68 -1.43 3.81
N GLU A 73 -4.45 -1.34 2.50
CA GLU A 73 -3.97 -0.15 1.80
C GLU A 73 -4.95 1.01 1.98
N ALA A 74 -6.24 0.79 1.72
CA ALA A 74 -7.25 1.85 1.84
C ALA A 74 -7.32 2.45 3.24
N VAL A 75 -7.24 1.60 4.28
CA VAL A 75 -7.25 2.04 5.68
C VAL A 75 -5.97 2.83 6.02
N ASN A 76 -4.79 2.33 5.63
CA ASN A 76 -3.53 3.03 5.86
C ASN A 76 -3.46 4.36 5.11
N TRP A 77 -3.93 4.38 3.86
CA TRP A 77 -4.00 5.58 3.04
C TRP A 77 -4.92 6.63 3.64
N GLY A 78 -6.13 6.22 4.04
CA GLY A 78 -7.11 7.08 4.67
C GLY A 78 -6.64 7.64 6.01
N LEU A 79 -5.92 6.84 6.82
CA LEU A 79 -5.26 7.33 8.03
C LEU A 79 -4.16 8.36 7.70
N GLY A 80 -3.44 8.19 6.59
CA GLY A 80 -2.51 9.17 6.07
C GLY A 80 -3.16 10.51 5.74
N GLU A 81 -4.32 10.51 5.11
CA GLU A 81 -5.08 11.74 4.82
C GLU A 81 -5.37 12.56 6.08
N VAL A 82 -5.59 11.89 7.21
CA VAL A 82 -5.76 12.53 8.52
C VAL A 82 -4.41 12.95 9.10
N ASN A 83 -3.50 12.00 9.34
CA ASN A 83 -2.28 12.22 10.13
C ASN A 83 -1.20 13.02 9.40
N THR A 84 -1.10 12.89 8.08
CA THR A 84 -0.04 13.49 7.27
C THR A 84 -0.54 14.72 6.52
N PHE A 85 -1.77 14.69 6.02
CA PHE A 85 -2.33 15.74 5.17
C PHE A 85 -3.33 16.67 5.88
N GLY A 86 -3.69 16.38 7.13
CA GLY A 86 -4.56 17.25 7.94
C GLY A 86 -5.95 17.47 7.33
N ARG A 87 -6.50 16.48 6.63
CA ARG A 87 -7.79 16.61 5.91
C ARG A 87 -9.02 16.46 6.81
N ALA A 88 -8.81 16.10 8.06
CA ALA A 88 -9.84 16.09 9.09
C ALA A 88 -9.26 16.69 10.37
N GLU A 89 -10.11 17.32 11.16
CA GLU A 89 -9.77 17.89 12.47
C GLU A 89 -10.84 17.54 13.51
N GLY A 90 -10.53 17.73 14.79
CA GLY A 90 -11.45 17.50 15.91
C GLY A 90 -12.11 16.12 15.88
N ALA A 91 -13.42 16.10 16.15
CA ALA A 91 -14.20 14.86 16.25
C ALA A 91 -14.15 13.99 14.97
N ALA A 92 -14.02 14.59 13.78
CA ALA A 92 -13.91 13.84 12.53
C ALA A 92 -12.57 13.10 12.43
N ALA A 93 -11.46 13.77 12.79
CA ALA A 93 -10.13 13.14 12.83
C ALA A 93 -10.05 12.02 13.87
N GLU A 94 -10.60 12.26 15.07
CA GLU A 94 -10.67 11.27 16.15
C GLU A 94 -11.44 10.02 15.71
N LYS A 95 -12.62 10.21 15.10
CA LYS A 95 -13.45 9.11 14.59
C LYS A 95 -12.72 8.31 13.51
N LEU A 96 -12.16 8.96 12.49
CA LEU A 96 -11.46 8.28 11.40
C LEU A 96 -10.22 7.53 11.90
N THR A 97 -9.48 8.12 12.84
CA THR A 97 -8.33 7.48 13.47
C THR A 97 -8.74 6.25 14.27
N ALA A 98 -9.84 6.33 15.03
CA ALA A 98 -10.37 5.18 15.78
C ALA A 98 -10.83 4.05 14.85
N GLN A 99 -11.52 4.38 13.75
CA GLN A 99 -11.92 3.41 12.72
C GLN A 99 -10.70 2.73 12.09
N ALA A 100 -9.69 3.51 11.69
CA ALA A 100 -8.47 2.98 11.12
C ALA A 100 -7.75 2.03 12.08
N LYS A 101 -7.58 2.42 13.35
CA LYS A 101 -6.95 1.57 14.37
C LYS A 101 -7.70 0.26 14.56
N HIS A 102 -9.03 0.31 14.62
CA HIS A 102 -9.86 -0.88 14.76
C HIS A 102 -9.69 -1.83 13.56
N GLN A 103 -9.81 -1.31 12.34
CA GLN A 103 -9.73 -2.11 11.11
C GLN A 103 -8.32 -2.65 10.84
N ILE A 104 -7.27 -1.86 11.12
CA ILE A 104 -5.89 -2.32 11.06
C ILE A 104 -5.67 -3.49 12.02
N LYS A 105 -6.18 -3.40 13.25
CA LYS A 105 -6.07 -4.51 14.21
C LYS A 105 -6.77 -5.77 13.68
N GLN A 106 -7.96 -5.65 13.09
CA GLN A 106 -8.67 -6.78 12.49
C GLN A 106 -7.86 -7.46 11.38
N VAL A 107 -7.29 -6.67 10.46
CA VAL A 107 -6.45 -7.20 9.37
C VAL A 107 -5.17 -7.84 9.92
N GLN A 108 -4.50 -7.21 10.89
CA GLN A 108 -3.30 -7.77 11.52
C GLN A 108 -3.58 -9.08 12.27
N THR A 109 -4.72 -9.20 12.96
CA THR A 109 -5.15 -10.46 13.57
C THR A 109 -5.34 -11.54 12.50
N TRP A 110 -6.06 -11.24 11.42
CA TRP A 110 -6.26 -12.19 10.31
C TRP A 110 -4.94 -12.59 9.64
N LEU A 111 -4.01 -11.65 9.44
CA LEU A 111 -2.67 -11.95 8.92
C LEU A 111 -1.90 -12.87 9.87
N GLY A 112 -2.00 -12.66 11.19
CA GLY A 112 -1.43 -13.58 12.18
C GLY A 112 -2.00 -15.00 12.07
N GLU A 113 -3.31 -15.14 11.80
CA GLU A 113 -3.95 -16.43 11.55
C GLU A 113 -3.49 -17.07 10.23
N GLN A 114 -3.30 -16.28 9.17
CA GLN A 114 -2.79 -16.78 7.89
C GLN A 114 -1.33 -17.25 7.98
N LEU A 115 -0.51 -16.56 8.78
CA LEU A 115 0.87 -16.94 9.06
C LEU A 115 0.94 -18.21 9.93
N GLY A 116 0.07 -18.31 10.94
CA GLY A 116 0.03 -19.44 11.85
C GLY A 116 1.37 -19.63 12.59
N ALA A 117 1.92 -20.83 12.50
CA ALA A 117 3.21 -21.18 13.10
C ALA A 117 4.38 -21.12 12.11
N SER A 118 4.13 -20.70 10.86
CA SER A 118 5.15 -20.64 9.83
C SER A 118 6.11 -19.47 10.04
N GLU A 119 7.31 -19.59 9.49
CA GLU A 119 8.32 -18.55 9.54
C GLU A 119 7.96 -17.37 8.62
N TRP A 120 7.47 -17.70 7.43
CA TRP A 120 7.02 -16.79 6.39
C TRP A 120 5.62 -17.18 5.92
N PHE A 121 4.91 -16.27 5.24
CA PHE A 121 3.60 -16.60 4.66
C PHE A 121 3.69 -17.70 3.59
N GLY A 122 4.86 -17.85 2.96
CA GLY A 122 5.20 -18.96 2.06
C GLY A 122 5.65 -20.26 2.74
N GLY A 123 5.60 -20.34 4.07
CA GLY A 123 6.08 -21.48 4.85
C GLY A 123 7.49 -21.25 5.39
N ASP A 124 8.49 -21.88 4.77
CA ASP A 124 9.90 -21.86 5.18
C ASP A 124 10.74 -20.82 4.42
N ARG A 125 10.17 -20.14 3.42
CA ARG A 125 10.86 -19.14 2.61
C ARG A 125 10.06 -17.85 2.50
N PHE A 126 10.79 -16.73 2.55
CA PHE A 126 10.28 -15.41 2.25
C PHE A 126 9.78 -15.37 0.81
N GLY A 127 8.58 -14.86 0.58
CA GLY A 127 7.99 -14.82 -0.75
C GLY A 127 7.01 -13.68 -0.97
N TRP A 128 6.15 -13.87 -1.96
CA TRP A 128 5.22 -12.87 -2.47
C TRP A 128 4.36 -12.23 -1.39
N ALA A 129 3.70 -13.05 -0.56
CA ALA A 129 2.83 -12.54 0.50
C ALA A 129 3.62 -11.76 1.54
N ASP A 130 4.86 -12.16 1.86
CA ASP A 130 5.71 -11.41 2.79
C ASP A 130 6.09 -10.03 2.25
N LEU A 131 6.40 -9.92 0.95
CA LEU A 131 6.65 -8.63 0.28
C LEU A 131 5.47 -7.67 0.47
N THR A 132 4.26 -8.14 0.15
CA THR A 132 3.06 -7.31 0.24
C THR A 132 2.77 -6.92 1.70
N VAL A 133 2.78 -7.88 2.63
CA VAL A 133 2.48 -7.61 4.03
C VAL A 133 3.53 -6.68 4.66
N ALA A 134 4.81 -6.80 4.28
CA ALA A 134 5.88 -5.95 4.81
C ALA A 134 5.62 -4.47 4.54
N VAL A 135 5.15 -4.13 3.34
CA VAL A 135 4.85 -2.73 2.98
C VAL A 135 3.77 -2.15 3.89
N LEU A 136 2.64 -2.86 4.06
CA LEU A 136 1.48 -2.32 4.77
C LEU A 136 1.66 -2.34 6.30
N VAL A 137 2.31 -3.36 6.87
CA VAL A 137 2.60 -3.40 8.31
C VAL A 137 3.65 -2.35 8.69
N ASN A 138 4.68 -2.11 7.86
CA ASN A 138 5.60 -1.00 8.09
C ASN A 138 4.87 0.35 8.02
N ARG A 139 3.92 0.50 7.08
CA ARG A 139 3.11 1.73 7.00
C ARG A 139 2.27 1.95 8.26
N SER A 140 1.57 0.95 8.76
CA SER A 140 0.78 1.08 9.99
C SER A 140 1.69 1.33 11.21
N ALA A 141 2.84 0.67 11.27
CA ALA A 141 3.84 0.87 12.33
C ALA A 141 4.38 2.31 12.33
N SER A 142 4.53 2.95 11.17
CA SER A 142 4.92 4.37 11.06
C SER A 142 3.87 5.33 11.66
N TYR A 143 2.61 4.88 11.76
CA TYR A 143 1.54 5.58 12.47
C TYR A 143 1.41 5.17 13.95
N GLY A 144 2.34 4.37 14.46
CA GLY A 144 2.31 3.85 15.82
C GLY A 144 1.34 2.69 16.03
N ILE A 145 0.86 2.05 14.95
CA ILE A 145 -0.05 0.89 15.01
C ILE A 145 0.74 -0.35 14.60
N ARG A 146 1.41 -0.94 15.58
CA ARG A 146 2.23 -2.15 15.41
C ARG A 146 1.41 -3.43 15.64
N PRO A 147 1.87 -4.58 15.11
CA PRO A 147 1.32 -5.88 15.50
C PRO A 147 1.26 -6.07 17.02
N GLU A 148 0.28 -6.83 17.49
CA GLU A 148 0.06 -7.07 18.91
C GLU A 148 1.24 -7.82 19.54
N GLU A 149 1.67 -7.38 20.72
CA GLU A 149 2.79 -7.98 21.45
C GLU A 149 2.54 -9.48 21.70
N GLY A 150 3.53 -10.31 21.39
CA GLY A 150 3.44 -11.77 21.50
C GLY A 150 2.64 -12.46 20.40
N SER A 151 2.13 -11.72 19.40
CA SER A 151 1.49 -12.33 18.23
C SER A 151 2.52 -12.91 17.25
N ALA A 152 2.11 -13.92 16.46
CA ALA A 152 2.94 -14.46 15.38
C ALA A 152 3.38 -13.37 14.38
N LEU A 153 2.49 -12.41 14.11
CA LEU A 153 2.78 -11.29 13.21
C LEU A 153 3.84 -10.33 13.78
N GLU A 154 3.89 -10.13 15.11
CA GLU A 154 4.93 -9.32 15.74
C GLU A 154 6.31 -9.98 15.61
N THR A 155 6.39 -11.28 15.81
CA THR A 155 7.62 -12.06 15.59
C THR A 155 8.05 -12.04 14.12
N TRP A 156 7.12 -12.20 13.18
CA TRP A 156 7.39 -12.05 11.75
C TRP A 156 7.84 -10.62 11.40
N PHE A 157 7.23 -9.60 12.00
CA PHE A 157 7.55 -8.20 11.73
C PHE A 157 8.97 -7.82 12.18
N ALA A 158 9.43 -8.39 13.30
CA ALA A 158 10.82 -8.26 13.73
C ALA A 158 11.79 -8.88 12.71
N ARG A 159 11.46 -10.07 12.18
CA ARG A 159 12.29 -10.81 11.22
C ARG A 159 12.35 -10.17 9.84
N VAL A 160 11.20 -9.71 9.33
CA VAL A 160 11.09 -9.19 7.96
C VAL A 160 11.95 -7.93 7.75
N GLY A 161 12.16 -7.14 8.81
CA GLY A 161 13.04 -5.97 8.79
C GLY A 161 14.52 -6.30 8.56
N ASP A 162 14.94 -7.56 8.77
CA ASP A 162 16.31 -8.02 8.55
C ASP A 162 16.51 -8.68 7.17
N VAL A 163 15.44 -8.88 6.40
CA VAL A 163 15.56 -9.32 5.00
C VAL A 163 16.32 -8.25 4.21
N PRO A 164 17.44 -8.57 3.53
CA PRO A 164 18.31 -7.56 2.93
C PRO A 164 17.59 -6.57 2.01
N ALA A 165 16.74 -7.07 1.11
CA ALA A 165 15.99 -6.23 0.17
C ALA A 165 14.98 -5.31 0.88
N VAL A 166 14.30 -5.81 1.92
CA VAL A 166 13.36 -5.01 2.72
C VAL A 166 14.10 -3.93 3.48
N LYS A 167 15.22 -4.28 4.13
CA LYS A 167 16.05 -3.37 4.90
C LYS A 167 16.61 -2.24 4.03
N GLU A 168 17.12 -2.57 2.85
CA GLU A 168 17.62 -1.62 1.86
C GLU A 168 16.50 -0.68 1.41
N THR A 169 15.34 -1.21 1.00
CA THR A 169 14.19 -0.42 0.56
C THR A 169 13.68 0.52 1.66
N LEU A 170 13.64 0.06 2.91
CA LEU A 170 13.24 0.90 4.05
C LEU A 170 14.26 2.02 4.31
N GLN A 171 15.55 1.74 4.16
CA GLN A 171 16.59 2.75 4.28
C GLN A 171 16.46 3.82 3.19
N GLU A 172 16.27 3.41 1.93
CA GLU A 172 16.03 4.32 0.81
C GLU A 172 14.78 5.19 1.03
N CYS A 173 13.68 4.58 1.47
CA CYS A 173 12.46 5.31 1.84
C CYS A 173 12.74 6.37 2.91
N ASN A 174 13.46 6.02 3.97
CA ASN A 174 13.78 6.94 5.05
C ASN A 174 14.67 8.09 4.58
N ASP A 175 15.64 7.82 3.71
CA ASP A 175 16.54 8.84 3.20
C ASP A 175 15.85 9.76 2.20
N ALA A 176 14.96 9.23 1.35
CA ALA A 176 14.09 10.02 0.49
C ALA A 176 13.17 10.95 1.29
N LEU A 177 12.55 10.45 2.37
CA LEU A 177 11.69 11.25 3.25
C LEU A 177 12.46 12.37 3.95
N LYS A 178 13.69 12.10 4.42
CA LYS A 178 14.56 13.12 5.02
C LYS A 178 14.93 14.20 3.99
N ALA A 179 15.34 13.78 2.79
CA ALA A 179 15.71 14.69 1.72
C ALA A 179 14.53 15.57 1.27
N ALA A 180 13.32 15.02 1.26
CA ALA A 180 12.11 15.73 0.86
C ALA A 180 11.62 16.74 1.92
N GLY A 181 12.11 16.71 3.16
CA GLY A 181 11.51 17.36 4.35
C GLY A 181 10.89 18.77 4.14
N PRO A 182 11.67 19.80 3.77
CA PRO A 182 11.13 21.15 3.56
C PRO A 182 10.24 21.26 2.30
N ALA A 183 10.70 20.71 1.18
CA ALA A 183 10.01 20.80 -0.11
C ALA A 183 8.66 20.07 -0.11
N PHE A 184 8.57 18.92 0.57
CA PHE A 184 7.33 18.16 0.72
C PHE A 184 6.30 18.94 1.53
N LYS A 185 6.71 19.56 2.66
CA LYS A 185 5.82 20.41 3.46
C LYS A 185 5.30 21.60 2.66
N ASP A 186 6.12 22.19 1.82
CA ASP A 186 5.71 23.31 0.96
C ASP A 186 4.76 22.87 -0.16
N ILE A 187 5.01 21.72 -0.81
CA ILE A 187 4.09 21.12 -1.79
C ILE A 187 2.72 20.80 -1.16
N LEU A 188 2.74 20.26 0.07
CA LEU A 188 1.52 19.98 0.84
C LEU A 188 0.74 21.25 1.14
N ARG A 189 1.41 22.29 1.65
CA ARG A 189 0.81 23.60 1.96
C ARG A 189 0.22 24.28 0.73
N GLN A 190 0.90 24.16 -0.42
CA GLN A 190 0.45 24.76 -1.67
C GLN A 190 -0.70 23.99 -2.33
N GLY A 191 -1.07 22.80 -1.81
CA GLY A 191 -2.19 22.02 -2.33
C GLY A 191 -1.97 21.47 -3.75
N LEU A 192 -0.72 21.45 -4.22
CA LEU A 192 -0.36 21.05 -5.59
C LEU A 192 -0.49 19.55 -5.85
N MET A 193 -0.71 18.75 -4.80
CA MET A 193 -0.93 17.32 -4.91
C MET A 193 -2.43 17.03 -5.05
N ARG A 194 -2.86 16.67 -6.28
CA ARG A 194 -4.16 16.01 -6.46
C ARG A 194 -4.07 14.59 -5.92
N ARG A 195 -4.80 14.33 -4.83
CA ARG A 195 -4.89 12.98 -4.27
C ARG A 195 -5.82 12.12 -5.11
N GLN A 196 -5.53 10.84 -5.19
CA GLN A 196 -6.28 9.91 -6.02
C GLN A 196 -7.22 9.06 -5.18
N TYR A 197 -8.51 9.10 -5.53
CA TYR A 197 -9.49 8.13 -5.05
C TYR A 197 -9.71 7.04 -6.08
N ARG A 198 -9.89 5.81 -5.59
CA ARG A 198 -10.25 4.60 -6.33
C ARG A 198 -11.06 3.70 -5.41
N ASP A 199 -11.87 2.82 -5.99
CA ASP A 199 -12.59 1.68 -5.40
C ASP A 199 -12.57 1.64 -3.86
N HIS A 200 -11.60 0.95 -3.26
CA HIS A 200 -11.58 0.69 -1.82
C HIS A 200 -11.17 1.90 -0.95
N ARG A 201 -10.41 2.85 -1.50
CA ARG A 201 -10.12 4.12 -0.79
C ARG A 201 -11.40 4.96 -0.66
N LEU A 202 -12.23 4.98 -1.72
CA LEU A 202 -13.52 5.66 -1.67
C LEU A 202 -14.50 4.90 -0.75
N GLU A 203 -14.57 3.58 -0.87
CA GLU A 203 -15.36 2.73 0.02
C GLU A 203 -15.01 2.98 1.50
N TRP A 204 -13.71 3.04 1.83
CA TRP A 204 -13.25 3.31 3.18
C TRP A 204 -13.71 4.67 3.69
N MET A 205 -13.58 5.73 2.87
CA MET A 205 -14.08 7.06 3.25
C MET A 205 -15.58 7.05 3.50
N VAL A 206 -16.36 6.36 2.67
CA VAL A 206 -17.82 6.27 2.84
C VAL A 206 -18.15 5.54 4.15
N LYS A 207 -17.63 4.32 4.36
CA LYS A 207 -18.02 3.48 5.50
C LYS A 207 -17.47 3.97 6.85
N SER A 208 -16.33 4.66 6.84
CA SER A 208 -15.70 5.18 8.06
C SER A 208 -16.18 6.59 8.44
N GLY A 209 -17.01 7.22 7.61
CA GLY A 209 -17.60 8.54 7.85
C GLY A 209 -16.73 9.72 7.43
N GLY A 210 -15.86 9.53 6.43
CA GLY A 210 -15.01 10.54 5.81
C GLY A 210 -15.53 11.07 4.47
N ILE A 211 -16.82 10.86 4.14
CA ILE A 211 -17.39 11.31 2.85
C ILE A 211 -17.26 12.83 2.64
N ASP A 212 -17.37 13.62 3.70
CA ASP A 212 -17.24 15.08 3.61
C ASP A 212 -15.84 15.51 3.15
N ILE A 213 -14.80 14.73 3.47
CA ILE A 213 -13.43 14.96 2.97
C ILE A 213 -13.34 14.76 1.46
N VAL A 214 -14.10 13.79 0.93
CA VAL A 214 -14.17 13.54 -0.51
C VAL A 214 -14.89 14.69 -1.20
N LEU A 215 -16.05 15.08 -0.67
CA LEU A 215 -16.86 16.18 -1.22
C LEU A 215 -16.11 17.51 -1.19
N ASP A 216 -15.46 17.84 -0.09
CA ASP A 216 -14.57 19.01 0.02
C ASP A 216 -13.45 18.97 -1.02
N GLY A 217 -12.89 17.78 -1.25
CA GLY A 217 -11.84 17.58 -2.25
C GLY A 217 -12.30 17.83 -3.69
N ILE A 218 -13.51 17.38 -4.02
CA ILE A 218 -14.16 17.65 -5.32
C ILE A 218 -14.36 19.15 -5.50
N GLN A 219 -14.94 19.82 -4.49
CA GLN A 219 -15.19 21.27 -4.53
C GLN A 219 -13.91 22.07 -4.72
N LYS A 220 -12.82 21.66 -4.04
CA LYS A 220 -11.50 22.29 -4.15
C LYS A 220 -10.71 21.84 -5.38
N LYS A 221 -11.25 20.94 -6.23
CA LYS A 221 -10.58 20.38 -7.42
C LYS A 221 -9.19 19.81 -7.12
N ASN A 222 -9.02 19.24 -5.92
CA ASN A 222 -7.75 18.69 -5.44
C ASN A 222 -7.80 17.17 -5.26
N ILE A 223 -8.79 16.52 -5.86
CA ILE A 223 -8.84 15.07 -6.05
C ILE A 223 -8.87 14.72 -7.54
N ARG A 224 -8.46 13.51 -7.86
CA ARG A 224 -8.65 12.89 -9.18
C ARG A 224 -9.14 11.45 -9.01
N PHE A 225 -9.78 10.94 -10.06
CA PHE A 225 -10.07 9.52 -10.22
C PHE A 225 -9.16 8.94 -11.32
N PRO A 226 -8.81 7.65 -11.27
CA PRO A 226 -8.08 7.01 -12.36
C PRO A 226 -8.89 6.99 -13.66
N TRP A 227 -8.20 6.84 -14.78
CA TRP A 227 -8.78 6.49 -16.08
C TRP A 227 -9.79 5.32 -15.94
N PRO A 228 -10.90 5.29 -16.72
CA PRO A 228 -11.26 6.19 -17.81
C PRO A 228 -11.81 7.56 -17.38
N ASP A 229 -11.49 8.60 -18.17
CA ASP A 229 -11.92 9.98 -17.90
C ASP A 229 -13.42 10.18 -18.20
N PRO A 230 -14.14 10.98 -17.40
CA PRO A 230 -15.53 11.35 -17.69
C PRO A 230 -15.61 12.30 -18.89
N LEU A 231 -16.81 12.46 -19.45
CA LEU A 231 -17.08 13.49 -20.47
C LEU A 231 -16.86 14.88 -19.86
N GLU A 232 -16.21 15.77 -20.63
CA GLU A 232 -16.03 17.19 -20.30
C GLU A 232 -17.32 18.00 -20.43
#